data_AF-A0A9Q4BTZ6-F1
#
_entry.id   AF-A0A9Q4BTZ6-F1
#
_cell.length_a   1.000
_cell.length_b   1.000
_cell.length_c   1.000
_cell.angle_alpha   90.00
_cell.angle_beta   90.00
_cell.angle_gamma   90.00
#
_symmetry.space_group_name_H-M   'P 1'
#
loop_
_entity.id
_entity.type
_entity.pdbx_description
1 polymer ?
#
loop_
_entity_poly.entity_id
_entity_poly.type
_entity_poly.pdbx_seq_one_letter_code
_entity_poly.pdbx_strand_id
1 'polypeptide(L)'
;MKKLASAIQIIRPLNALITLLTILVSGVICSRGEYLWLNILLASFSGALAASAGNVINDIIDIEIDRINRPERALPSGKLSVKEAYFLY
;
A
#
# COMPACT_ATOMS: atom_id res chain seq x y z
N MET A 1 -18.32 -3.56 8.99
CA MET A 1 -17.74 -4.40 7.91
C MET A 1 -17.32 -3.60 6.68
N LYS A 2 -18.17 -2.73 6.10
CA LYS A 2 -17.83 -1.97 4.86
C LYS A 2 -16.62 -1.02 4.98
N LYS A 3 -16.43 -0.37 6.14
CA LYS A 3 -15.28 0.53 6.38
C LYS A 3 -13.94 -0.20 6.43
N LEU A 4 -13.85 -1.29 7.20
CA LEU A 4 -12.63 -2.11 7.28
C LEU A 4 -12.24 -2.66 5.91
N ALA A 5 -13.20 -3.17 5.14
CA ALA A 5 -12.94 -3.63 3.78
C ALA A 5 -12.42 -2.49 2.87
N SER A 6 -12.95 -1.28 3.01
CA SER A 6 -12.46 -0.11 2.25
C SER A 6 -11.06 0.33 2.68
N ALA A 7 -10.74 0.24 3.98
CA ALA A 7 -9.41 0.50 4.52
C ALA A 7 -8.37 -0.52 4.04
N ILE A 8 -8.77 -1.79 3.89
CA ILE A 8 -7.91 -2.81 3.27
C ILE A 8 -7.80 -2.58 1.76
N GLN A 9 -8.86 -2.11 1.10
CA GLN A 9 -8.84 -1.89 -0.34
C GLN A 9 -7.93 -0.72 -0.75
N ILE A 10 -7.95 0.39 0.01
CA ILE A 10 -7.19 1.62 -0.33
C ILE A 10 -5.67 1.41 -0.28
N ILE A 11 -5.17 0.51 0.59
CA ILE A 11 -3.73 0.18 0.63
C ILE A 11 -3.25 -0.69 -0.54
N ARG A 12 -4.18 -1.26 -1.34
CA ARG A 12 -3.94 -2.16 -2.47
C ARG A 12 -3.04 -3.36 -2.07
N PRO A 13 -3.58 -4.36 -1.35
CA PRO A 13 -2.78 -5.43 -0.74
C PRO A 13 -2.02 -6.27 -1.76
N LEU A 14 -2.52 -6.41 -2.99
CA LEU A 14 -1.79 -7.09 -4.06
C LEU A 14 -0.53 -6.31 -4.47
N ASN A 15 -0.59 -4.97 -4.56
CA ASN A 15 0.58 -4.14 -4.87
C ASN A 15 1.61 -4.21 -3.73
N ALA A 16 1.14 -4.20 -2.48
CA ALA A 16 2.00 -4.36 -1.31
C ALA A 16 2.69 -5.74 -1.32
N LEU A 17 1.96 -6.81 -1.63
CA LEU A 17 2.52 -8.16 -1.76
C LEU A 17 3.55 -8.26 -2.88
N ILE A 18 3.26 -7.69 -4.06
CA ILE A 18 4.22 -7.64 -5.16
C ILE A 18 5.50 -6.94 -4.71
N THR A 19 5.38 -5.77 -4.07
CA THR A 19 6.53 -5.00 -3.55
C THR A 19 7.33 -5.81 -2.53
N LEU A 20 6.65 -6.49 -1.60
CA LEU A 20 7.27 -7.36 -0.60
C LEU A 20 8.11 -8.45 -1.27
N LEU A 21 7.53 -9.16 -2.24
CA LEU A 21 8.21 -10.25 -2.94
C LEU A 21 9.36 -9.74 -3.81
N THR A 22 9.20 -8.58 -4.45
CA THR A 22 10.26 -7.95 -5.24
C THR A 22 11.48 -7.64 -4.38
N ILE A 23 11.29 -7.02 -3.21
CA ILE A 23 12.40 -6.68 -2.31
C ILE A 23 13.01 -7.95 -1.71
N LEU A 24 12.19 -8.93 -1.34
CA LEU A 24 12.65 -10.22 -0.82
C LEU A 24 13.57 -10.93 -1.82
N VAL A 25 13.10 -11.10 -3.06
CA VAL A 25 13.87 -11.74 -4.14
C VAL A 25 15.14 -10.95 -4.45
N SER A 26 15.04 -9.62 -4.53
CA SER A 26 16.19 -8.75 -4.77
C SER A 26 17.24 -8.88 -3.64
N GLY A 27 16.80 -8.93 -2.38
CA GLY A 27 17.67 -9.13 -1.23
C GLY A 27 18.42 -10.45 -1.30
N VAL A 28 17.71 -11.54 -1.62
CA VAL A 28 18.33 -12.88 -1.79
C VAL A 28 19.36 -12.87 -2.92
N ILE A 29 19.03 -12.31 -4.10
CA ILE A 29 19.95 -12.24 -5.24
C ILE A 29 21.20 -11.41 -4.90
N CYS A 30 21.01 -10.26 -4.26
CA CYS A 30 22.10 -9.33 -3.93
C CYS A 30 22.99 -9.83 -2.78
N SER A 31 22.49 -10.71 -1.90
CA SER A 31 23.25 -11.27 -0.78
C SER A 31 24.37 -12.23 -1.18
N ARG A 32 24.37 -12.78 -2.42
CA ARG A 32 25.45 -13.64 -2.95
C ARG A 32 25.89 -14.79 -2.02
N GLY A 33 24.99 -15.34 -1.21
CA GLY A 33 25.27 -16.42 -0.25
C GLY A 33 25.42 -15.98 1.21
N GLU A 34 25.57 -14.68 1.47
CA GLU A 34 25.60 -14.09 2.81
C GLU A 34 24.23 -13.49 3.15
N TYR A 35 23.30 -14.35 3.56
CA TYR A 35 21.91 -13.96 3.78
C TYR A 35 21.69 -13.37 5.18
N LEU A 36 21.56 -12.04 5.25
CA LEU A 36 21.05 -11.34 6.43
C LEU A 36 19.53 -11.38 6.45
N TRP A 37 18.95 -12.56 6.71
CA TRP A 37 17.51 -12.82 6.57
C TRP A 37 16.63 -11.83 7.32
N LEU A 38 17.01 -11.45 8.54
CA LEU A 38 16.26 -10.46 9.32
C LEU A 38 16.19 -9.11 8.57
N ASN A 39 17.31 -8.63 8.04
CA ASN A 39 17.38 -7.36 7.32
C ASN A 39 16.58 -7.42 6.01
N ILE A 40 16.67 -8.53 5.28
CA ILE A 40 15.93 -8.74 4.04
C ILE A 40 14.42 -8.72 4.31
N LEU A 41 13.96 -9.43 5.35
CA LEU A 41 12.55 -9.46 5.72
C LEU A 41 12.07 -8.08 6.18
N LEU A 42 12.82 -7.40 7.05
CA LEU A 42 12.49 -6.04 7.51
C LEU A 42 12.41 -5.05 6.34
N ALA A 43 13.35 -5.10 5.39
CA ALA A 43 13.32 -4.27 4.19
C ALA A 43 12.08 -4.58 3.32
N SER A 44 11.74 -5.86 3.18
CA SER A 44 10.59 -6.30 2.38
C SER A 44 9.25 -5.82 2.98
N PHE A 45 9.08 -5.95 4.29
CA PHE A 45 7.91 -5.43 5.00
C PHE A 45 7.88 -3.90 4.98
N SER A 46 9.01 -3.24 5.21
CA SER A 46 9.12 -1.78 5.15
C SER A 46 8.70 -1.25 3.79
N GLY A 47 9.19 -1.84 2.70
CA GLY A 47 8.81 -1.44 1.35
C GLY A 47 7.33 -1.69 1.03
N ALA A 48 6.76 -2.81 1.49
CA ALA A 48 5.34 -3.09 1.30
C ALA A 48 4.43 -2.09 2.05
N LEU A 49 4.82 -1.70 3.27
CA LEU A 49 4.13 -0.67 4.05
C LEU A 49 4.28 0.71 3.40
N ALA A 50 5.48 1.05 2.92
CA ALA A 50 5.72 2.30 2.21
C ALA A 50 4.91 2.38 0.91
N ALA A 51 4.84 1.30 0.13
CA ALA A 51 4.00 1.23 -1.06
C ALA A 51 2.50 1.35 -0.72
N SER A 52 2.07 0.75 0.38
CA SER A 52 0.70 0.89 0.90
C SER A 52 0.37 2.34 1.24
N ALA A 53 1.23 3.02 2.00
CA ALA A 53 1.08 4.44 2.32
C ALA A 53 1.07 5.31 1.05
N GLY A 54 1.95 4.99 0.09
CA GLY A 54 1.97 5.60 -1.24
C GLY A 54 0.63 5.47 -1.99
N ASN A 55 -0.03 4.32 -1.90
CA ASN A 55 -1.37 4.15 -2.48
C ASN A 55 -2.42 5.01 -1.79
N VAL A 56 -2.38 5.13 -0.46
CA VAL A 56 -3.30 5.96 0.31
C VAL A 56 -3.15 7.44 -0.06
N ILE A 57 -1.92 7.96 -0.08
CA ILE A 57 -1.70 9.37 -0.39
C ILE A 57 -2.05 9.69 -1.85
N ASN A 58 -1.81 8.76 -2.78
CA ASN A 58 -2.25 8.92 -4.17
C ASN A 58 -3.77 9.09 -4.25
N ASP A 59 -4.54 8.25 -3.56
CA ASP A 59 -6.01 8.36 -3.55
C ASP A 59 -6.49 9.66 -2.89
N ILE A 60 -5.79 10.15 -1.85
CA ILE A 60 -6.11 11.44 -1.20
C ILE A 60 -5.92 12.59 -2.19
N ILE A 61 -4.78 12.62 -2.88
CA ILE A 61 -4.45 13.69 -3.84
C ILE A 61 -5.40 13.63 -5.05
N ASP A 62 -5.70 12.43 -5.54
CA ASP A 62 -6.52 12.21 -6.73
C ASP A 62 -8.03 12.28 -6.45
N ILE A 63 -8.48 12.62 -5.23
CA ILE A 63 -9.90 12.51 -4.84
C ILE A 63 -10.85 13.21 -5.83
N GLU A 64 -10.53 14.41 -6.30
CA GLU A 64 -11.38 15.17 -7.25
C GLU A 64 -11.34 14.58 -8.66
N ILE A 65 -10.20 14.02 -9.07
CA ILE A 65 -10.05 13.32 -10.36
C ILE A 65 -10.84 12.00 -10.32
N ASP A 66 -10.74 11.27 -9.21
CA ASP A 66 -11.41 9.99 -9.00
C ASP A 66 -12.92 10.13 -8.83
N ARG A 67 -13.44 11.29 -8.39
CA ARG A 67 -14.89 11.56 -8.43
C ARG A 67 -15.47 11.42 -9.83
N ILE A 68 -14.69 11.72 -10.87
CA ILE A 68 -15.10 11.61 -12.26
C ILE A 68 -14.71 10.24 -12.83
N ASN A 69 -13.45 9.84 -12.63
CA ASN A 69 -12.89 8.66 -13.31
C ASN A 69 -13.22 7.34 -12.63
N ARG A 70 -13.34 7.32 -11.30
CA ARG A 70 -13.48 6.12 -10.45
C ARG A 70 -14.34 6.40 -9.21
N PRO A 71 -15.60 6.83 -9.39
CA PRO A 71 -16.45 7.30 -8.29
C PRO A 71 -16.73 6.23 -7.23
N GLU A 72 -16.50 4.96 -7.53
CA GLU A 72 -16.69 3.82 -6.64
C GLU A 72 -15.56 3.63 -5.59
N ARG A 73 -14.40 4.29 -5.79
CA ARG A 73 -13.24 4.24 -4.87
C ARG A 73 -13.60 4.74 -3.47
N ALA A 74 -12.82 4.33 -2.47
CA ALA A 74 -13.18 4.50 -1.06
C ALA A 74 -13.43 5.97 -0.66
N LEU A 75 -12.61 6.91 -1.15
CA LEU A 75 -12.73 8.34 -0.85
C LEU A 75 -13.85 9.04 -1.64
N PRO A 76 -13.91 8.99 -2.98
CA PRO A 76 -14.97 9.66 -3.73
C PRO A 76 -16.37 9.11 -3.40
N SER A 77 -16.50 7.81 -3.12
CA SER A 77 -17.77 7.20 -2.70
C SER A 77 -18.15 7.46 -1.23
N GLY A 78 -17.30 8.14 -0.45
CA GLY A 78 -17.55 8.43 0.96
C GLY A 78 -17.50 7.22 1.90
N LYS A 79 -17.01 6.05 1.44
CA LYS A 79 -16.81 4.87 2.28
C LYS A 79 -15.71 5.10 3.33
N LEU A 80 -14.74 5.94 3.01
CA LEU A 80 -13.74 6.50 3.91
C LEU A 80 -13.72 8.03 3.77
N SER A 81 -13.55 8.72 4.89
CA SER A 81 -13.23 10.14 4.91
C SER A 81 -11.74 10.38 4.67
N VAL A 82 -11.40 11.58 4.20
CA VAL A 82 -10.00 12.01 4.05
C VAL A 82 -9.23 11.94 5.37
N LYS A 83 -9.89 12.25 6.51
CA LYS A 83 -9.26 12.12 7.84
C LYS A 83 -8.92 10.67 8.19
N GLU A 84 -9.82 9.73 7.89
CA GLU A 84 -9.55 8.30 8.08
C GLU A 84 -8.43 7.82 7.15
N ALA A 85 -8.36 8.34 5.92
CA ALA A 85 -7.26 8.04 5.00
C ALA A 85 -5.92 8.54 5.52
N TYR A 86 -5.84 9.78 6.02
CA TYR A 86 -4.61 10.30 6.65
C TYR A 86 -4.20 9.54 7.91
N PHE A 87 -5.13 8.90 8.61
CA PHE A 87 -4.79 8.02 9.74
C PHE A 87 -4.18 6.68 9.29
N LEU A 88 -4.50 6.23 8.07
CA LEU A 88 -3.95 5.01 7.47
C LEU A 88 -2.60 5.24 6.75
N TYR A 89 -2.26 6.49 6.47
CA TYR A 89 -0.98 6.91 5.89
C TYR A 89 0.09 7.01 6.97
#